data_AF-A0A7C4A550-F1
#
_entry.id   AF-A0A7C4A550-F1
#
_cell.length_a   1.000
_cell.length_b   1.000
_cell.length_c   1.000
_cell.angle_alpha   90.00
_cell.angle_beta   90.00
_cell.angle_gamma   90.00
#
_symmetry.space_group_name_H-M   'P 1'
#
loop_
_entity.id
_entity.type
_entity.pdbx_description
1 polymer ?
#
loop_
_entity_poly.entity_id
_entity_poly.type
_entity_poly.pdbx_seq_one_letter_code
_entity_poly.pdbx_strand_id
1 'polypeptide(L)'
;MSKINEYKGLLEKVERATKQKDLDLSSGEDLSIGIMNLISIEEHLFFTFQKTKDPQYIDLLNEVRVMRTELLKDIIKDYEGEVWCISKHLLAASMRLMEVGTKEL
;
A
#
# COMPACT_ATOMS: atom_id res chain seq x y z
N MET A 1 -4.04 32.30 20.35
CA MET A 1 -4.84 31.14 20.82
C MET A 1 -5.83 30.72 19.74
N SER A 2 -5.42 29.91 18.74
CA SER A 2 -6.35 29.47 17.67
C SER A 2 -6.07 28.05 17.12
N LYS A 3 -4.82 27.58 17.11
CA LYS A 3 -4.49 26.23 16.59
C LYS A 3 -5.01 25.05 17.43
N ILE A 4 -5.28 25.25 18.72
CA ILE A 4 -5.69 24.16 19.65
C ILE A 4 -7.13 23.69 19.39
N ASN A 5 -8.01 24.54 18.85
CA ASN A 5 -9.41 24.18 18.60
C ASN A 5 -9.61 23.42 17.27
N GLU A 6 -8.77 23.68 16.26
CA GLU A 6 -8.88 23.03 14.96
C GLU A 6 -8.49 21.55 15.01
N TYR A 7 -7.35 21.21 15.65
CA TYR A 7 -6.91 19.82 15.69
C TYR A 7 -7.85 18.94 16.53
N LYS A 8 -8.38 19.46 17.64
CA LYS A 8 -9.35 18.73 18.47
C LYS A 8 -10.66 18.50 17.72
N GLY A 9 -11.14 19.52 17.00
CA GLY A 9 -12.33 19.39 16.16
C GLY A 9 -12.15 18.40 15.01
N LEU A 10 -10.94 18.31 14.44
CA LEU A 10 -10.60 17.30 13.45
C LEU A 10 -10.59 15.88 14.08
N LEU A 11 -9.94 15.72 15.23
CA LEU A 11 -9.90 14.46 15.97
C LEU A 11 -11.32 13.97 16.34
N GLU A 12 -12.19 14.85 16.82
CA GLU A 12 -13.59 14.49 17.13
C GLU A 12 -14.39 14.06 15.90
N LYS A 13 -14.14 14.69 14.74
CA LYS A 13 -14.78 14.30 13.47
C LYS A 13 -14.30 12.92 13.02
N VAL A 14 -12.99 12.68 13.10
CA VAL A 14 -12.40 11.37 12.80
C VAL A 14 -12.95 10.31 13.74
N GLU A 15 -12.99 10.56 15.05
CA GLU A 15 -13.58 9.65 16.04
C GLU A 15 -15.06 9.35 15.78
N ARG A 16 -15.85 10.34 15.38
CA ARG A 16 -17.27 10.12 15.02
C ARG A 16 -17.41 9.28 13.77
N ALA A 17 -16.58 9.51 12.76
CA ALA A 17 -16.59 8.74 11.52
C ALA A 17 -16.13 7.29 11.75
N THR A 18 -15.16 7.04 12.63
CA THR A 18 -14.64 5.69 12.94
C THR A 18 -15.48 4.92 13.96
N LYS A 19 -16.19 5.61 14.89
CA LYS A 19 -17.12 4.96 15.83
C LYS A 19 -18.42 4.49 15.17
N GLN A 20 -18.81 5.08 14.04
CA GLN A 20 -19.86 4.50 13.20
C GLN A 20 -19.30 3.25 12.52
N LYS A 21 -19.62 2.08 13.08
CA LYS A 21 -19.24 0.73 12.59
C LYS A 21 -19.58 0.43 11.11
N ASP A 22 -20.18 1.38 10.38
CA ASP A 22 -20.45 1.28 8.94
C ASP A 22 -19.20 1.46 8.06
N LEU A 23 -18.11 2.04 8.59
CA LEU A 23 -16.85 2.20 7.88
C LEU A 23 -15.79 1.25 8.44
N ASP A 24 -15.73 0.03 7.91
CA ASP A 24 -14.66 -0.91 8.22
C ASP A 24 -13.38 -0.55 7.44
N LEU A 25 -12.59 0.34 8.05
CA LEU A 25 -11.29 0.75 7.53
C LEU A 25 -10.26 -0.38 7.53
N SER A 26 -10.45 -1.43 8.34
CA SER A 26 -9.47 -2.52 8.49
C SER A 26 -9.29 -3.30 7.18
N SER A 27 -10.38 -3.54 6.46
CA SER A 27 -10.34 -4.23 5.17
C SER A 27 -9.50 -3.51 4.11
N GLY A 28 -9.57 -2.18 4.06
CA GLY A 28 -8.78 -1.36 3.13
C GLY A 28 -7.32 -1.22 3.54
N GLU A 29 -7.04 -1.18 4.84
CA GLU A 29 -5.68 -1.22 5.39
C GLU A 29 -5.01 -2.57 5.09
N ASP A 30 -5.67 -3.68 5.38
CA ASP A 30 -5.17 -5.03 5.11
C ASP A 30 -4.90 -5.25 3.62
N LEU A 31 -5.81 -4.79 2.76
CA LEU A 31 -5.63 -4.82 1.31
C LEU A 31 -4.39 -4.01 0.89
N SER A 32 -4.18 -2.82 1.48
CA SER A 32 -3.01 -1.98 1.21
C SER A 32 -1.71 -2.69 1.59
N ILE A 33 -1.65 -3.32 2.76
CA ILE A 33 -0.50 -4.10 3.22
C ILE A 33 -0.27 -5.32 2.31
N GLY A 34 -1.34 -6.00 1.89
CA GLY A 34 -1.26 -7.10 0.92
C GLY A 34 -0.60 -6.66 -0.39
N ILE A 35 -1.02 -5.52 -0.95
CA ILE A 35 -0.45 -4.97 -2.18
C ILE A 35 1.01 -4.54 -1.98
N MET A 36 1.35 -3.93 -0.85
CA MET A 36 2.75 -3.60 -0.51
C MET A 36 3.64 -4.85 -0.56
N ASN A 37 3.17 -5.96 0.02
CA ASN A 37 3.89 -7.22 0.00
C ASN A 37 4.03 -7.79 -1.42
N LEU A 38 3.00 -7.69 -2.26
CA LEU A 38 3.10 -8.10 -3.67
C LEU A 38 4.14 -7.28 -4.45
N ILE A 39 4.23 -5.96 -4.21
CA ILE A 39 5.28 -5.11 -4.79
C ILE A 39 6.67 -5.62 -4.36
N SER A 40 6.85 -5.96 -3.08
CA SER A 40 8.11 -6.51 -2.58
C SER A 40 8.43 -7.87 -3.19
N ILE A 41 7.44 -8.74 -3.39
CA ILE A 41 7.65 -10.04 -4.06
C ILE A 41 8.13 -9.82 -5.50
N GLU A 42 7.54 -8.89 -6.26
CA GLU A 42 8.02 -8.55 -7.61
C GLU A 42 9.50 -8.13 -7.60
N GLU A 43 9.92 -7.28 -6.65
CA GLU A 43 11.31 -6.84 -6.50
C GLU A 43 12.25 -8.01 -6.20
N HIS A 44 11.88 -8.89 -5.26
CA HIS A 44 12.69 -10.05 -4.88
C HIS A 44 12.81 -11.09 -6.00
N LEU A 45 11.74 -11.34 -6.75
CA LEU A 45 11.76 -12.23 -7.91
C LEU A 45 12.65 -11.67 -9.01
N PHE A 46 12.58 -10.36 -9.27
CA PHE A 46 13.47 -9.70 -10.23
C PHE A 46 14.94 -9.83 -9.82
N PHE A 47 15.28 -9.57 -8.55
CA PHE A 47 16.65 -9.75 -8.06
C PHE A 47 17.11 -11.20 -8.13
N THR A 48 16.21 -12.16 -7.88
CA THR A 48 16.52 -13.59 -8.00
C THR A 48 16.84 -13.94 -9.44
N PHE A 49 16.00 -13.53 -10.40
CA PHE A 49 16.29 -13.68 -11.83
C PHE A 49 17.64 -13.05 -12.20
N GLN A 50 17.95 -11.84 -11.70
CA GLN A 50 19.24 -11.21 -12.01
C GLN A 50 20.44 -12.03 -11.55
N LYS A 51 20.30 -12.79 -10.44
CA LYS A 51 21.35 -13.64 -9.87
C LYS A 51 21.42 -15.02 -10.54
N THR A 52 20.27 -15.65 -10.79
CA THR A 52 20.19 -17.05 -11.27
C THR A 52 20.12 -17.16 -12.79
N LYS A 53 19.66 -16.11 -13.47
CA LYS A 53 19.29 -16.09 -14.89
C LYS A 53 18.22 -17.11 -15.27
N ASP A 54 17.49 -17.63 -14.30
CA ASP A 54 16.45 -18.62 -14.52
C ASP A 54 15.11 -17.93 -14.87
N PRO A 55 14.57 -18.14 -16.09
CA PRO A 55 13.37 -17.45 -16.56
C PRO A 55 12.13 -17.76 -15.72
N GLN A 56 12.07 -18.87 -14.97
CA GLN A 56 10.90 -19.20 -14.13
C GLN A 56 10.55 -18.08 -13.13
N TYR A 57 11.56 -17.33 -12.67
CA TYR A 57 11.34 -16.21 -11.74
C TYR A 57 10.69 -15.01 -12.42
N ILE A 58 10.86 -14.84 -13.73
CA ILE A 58 10.15 -13.81 -14.51
C ILE A 58 8.70 -14.22 -14.75
N ASP A 59 8.46 -15.50 -15.02
CA ASP A 59 7.09 -16.03 -15.18
C ASP A 59 6.28 -15.83 -13.89
N LEU A 60 6.84 -16.23 -12.74
CA LEU A 60 6.21 -16.01 -11.44
C LEU A 60 6.02 -14.53 -11.12
N LEU A 61 7.00 -13.68 -11.45
CA LEU A 61 6.89 -12.23 -11.26
C LEU A 61 5.73 -11.64 -12.05
N ASN A 62 5.49 -12.13 -13.28
CA ASN A 62 4.36 -11.68 -14.08
C ASN A 62 3.02 -12.12 -13.48
N GLU A 63 2.92 -13.33 -12.92
CA GLU A 63 1.71 -13.77 -12.20
C GLU A 63 1.42 -12.88 -10.98
N VAL A 64 2.43 -12.61 -10.16
CA VAL A 64 2.33 -11.72 -9.00
C VAL A 64 1.92 -10.31 -9.44
N ARG A 65 2.47 -9.82 -10.55
CA ARG A 65 2.14 -8.51 -11.10
C ARG A 65 0.68 -8.41 -11.54
N VAL A 66 0.13 -9.46 -12.14
CA VAL A 66 -1.29 -9.51 -12.51
C VAL A 66 -2.14 -9.42 -11.24
N MET A 67 -1.84 -10.23 -10.23
CA MET A 67 -2.55 -10.21 -8.94
C MET A 67 -2.50 -8.82 -8.27
N ARG A 68 -1.31 -8.20 -8.19
CA ARG A 68 -1.15 -6.83 -7.67
C ARG A 68 -1.99 -5.83 -8.44
N THR A 69 -1.97 -5.92 -9.77
CA THR A 69 -2.69 -4.99 -10.65
C THR A 69 -4.19 -5.09 -10.46
N GLU A 70 -4.75 -6.30 -10.35
CA GLU A 70 -6.18 -6.49 -10.08
C GLU A 70 -6.58 -5.92 -8.72
N LEU A 71 -5.84 -6.24 -7.66
CA LEU A 71 -6.12 -5.73 -6.31
C LEU A 71 -5.93 -4.20 -6.20
N LEU A 72 -5.00 -3.61 -6.95
CA LEU A 72 -4.77 -2.16 -6.91
C LEU A 72 -5.95 -1.37 -7.50
N LYS A 73 -6.74 -1.97 -8.41
CA LYS A 73 -7.99 -1.38 -8.92
C LYS A 73 -9.05 -1.26 -7.83
N ASP A 74 -8.95 -2.01 -6.74
CA ASP A 74 -9.89 -1.90 -5.61
C ASP A 74 -9.61 -0.68 -4.74
N ILE A 75 -8.37 -0.20 -4.72
CA ILE A 75 -7.97 0.99 -3.97
C ILE A 75 -7.98 2.25 -4.84
N ILE A 76 -7.50 2.16 -6.08
CA ILE A 76 -7.40 3.30 -6.99
C ILE A 76 -8.59 3.27 -7.94
N LYS A 77 -9.62 4.07 -7.63
CA LYS A 77 -10.77 4.30 -8.51
C LYS A 77 -10.54 5.55 -9.36
N ASP A 78 -11.01 5.52 -10.60
CA ASP A 78 -11.10 6.66 -11.52
C ASP A 78 -9.89 7.61 -11.49
N TYR A 79 -8.76 7.13 -11.99
CA TYR A 79 -7.49 7.85 -11.96
C TYR A 79 -7.15 8.54 -13.28
N GLU A 80 -6.58 9.74 -13.20
CA GLU A 80 -6.05 10.50 -14.34
C GLU A 80 -4.51 10.55 -14.29
N GLY A 81 -3.86 10.46 -15.45
CA GLY A 81 -2.40 10.59 -15.57
C GLY A 81 -1.64 9.56 -14.73
N GLU A 82 -0.68 10.04 -13.93
CA GLU A 82 0.30 9.22 -13.21
C GLU A 82 -0.17 8.71 -11.84
N VAL A 83 -1.43 8.95 -11.46
CA VAL A 83 -1.97 8.57 -10.13
C VAL A 83 -1.76 7.08 -9.83
N TRP A 84 -1.92 6.22 -10.83
CA TRP A 84 -1.67 4.78 -10.68
C TRP A 84 -0.24 4.47 -10.24
N CYS A 85 0.75 5.05 -10.93
CA CYS A 85 2.16 4.87 -10.65
C CYS A 85 2.53 5.49 -9.30
N ILE A 86 2.04 6.71 -9.02
CA ILE A 86 2.30 7.43 -7.77
C ILE A 86 1.77 6.65 -6.58
N SER A 87 0.54 6.12 -6.64
CA SER A 87 -0.04 5.32 -5.55
C SER A 87 0.76 4.04 -5.30
N LYS A 88 1.19 3.34 -6.35
CA LYS A 88 2.09 2.19 -6.23
C LYS A 88 3.41 2.59 -5.52
N HIS A 89 4.01 3.71 -5.91
CA HIS A 89 5.24 4.21 -5.29
C HIS A 89 5.04 4.62 -3.84
N LEU A 90 3.90 5.24 -3.53
CA LEU A 90 3.53 5.61 -2.17
C LEU A 90 3.38 4.38 -1.28
N LEU A 91 2.67 3.34 -1.74
CA LEU A 91 2.55 2.07 -1.01
C LEU A 91 3.94 1.46 -0.74
N ALA A 92 4.80 1.40 -1.76
CA ALA A 92 6.16 0.88 -1.60
C ALA A 92 7.01 1.70 -0.60
N ALA A 93 6.94 3.04 -0.67
CA ALA A 93 7.64 3.92 0.25
C ALA A 93 7.14 3.76 1.69
N SER A 94 5.82 3.72 1.88
CA SER A 94 5.18 3.49 3.18
C SER A 94 5.62 2.17 3.79
N MET A 95 5.65 1.08 3.00
CA MET A 95 6.14 -0.22 3.47
C MET A 95 7.56 -0.12 4.02
N ARG A 96 8.48 0.53 3.30
CA ARG A 96 9.87 0.67 3.74
C ARG A 96 10.01 1.53 4.99
N LEU A 97 9.21 2.60 5.12
CA LEU A 97 9.18 3.41 6.34
C LEU A 97 8.65 2.63 7.55
N MET A 98 7.59 1.83 7.36
CA MET A 98 7.05 0.95 8.40
C MET A 98 8.07 -0.12 8.83
N GLU A 99 8.76 -0.72 7.86
CA GLU A 99 9.79 -1.73 8.13
C GLU A 99 10.94 -1.15 8.96
N VAL A 100 11.45 0.04 8.61
CA VAL A 100 12.48 0.73 9.40
C VAL A 100 11.94 1.09 10.79
N GLY A 101 10.75 1.69 10.87
CA GLY A 101 10.16 2.09 12.14
C GLY A 101 9.93 0.92 13.11
N THR A 102 9.67 -0.28 12.60
CA THR A 102 9.47 -1.50 13.40
C THR A 102 10.79 -2.12 13.86
N LYS A 103 11.90 -1.91 13.14
CA LYS A 103 13.22 -2.43 13.51
C LYS A 103 13.94 -1.59 14.57
N GLU A 104 13.53 -0.33 14.75
CA GLU A 104 14.12 0.63 15.69
C GLU A 104 13.38 0.70 17.05
N LEU A 105 12.46 -0.24 17.32
CA LEU A 105 11.73 -0.42 18.57
C LEU A 105 12.11 -1.74 19.25
#